data_AF-A0A671XZ21-F1
#
_entry.id   AF-A0A671XZ21-F1
#
_cell.length_a   1.000
_cell.length_b   1.000
_cell.length_c   1.000
_cell.angle_alpha   90.00
_cell.angle_beta   90.00
_cell.angle_gamma   90.00
#
_symmetry.space_group_name_H-M   'P 1'
#
loop_
_entity.id
_entity.type
_entity.pdbx_description
1 polymer ?
#
loop_
_entity_poly.entity_id
_entity_poly.type
_entity_poly.pdbx_seq_one_letter_code
_entity_poly.pdbx_strand_id
1 'polypeptide(L)'
;MYEVGAESGRYYCLNVPLRDGIDDQSYRQLFQPVIKQVVDFYQPTCIVLQCGADSLGCDRLGCFNLSIRGHGCLDHFQSVAPPVGGTHYIPPFINLSGLTLLVLPAEYFEYFAPDFTLHPDVSTRIENQNSRQYLEQIRQTVFENLKMLNHAPSVQIHDVPSDMLSYERNDEPDPDERGGEENYTRPEAANEFYDGDHDNDKESDVEI
;
A
#
# COMPACT_ATOMS: atom_id res chain seq x y z
N MET A 1 -13.17 -12.77 -2.16
CA MET A 1 -13.54 -12.61 -0.73
C MET A 1 -13.20 -13.83 0.13
N TYR A 2 -12.76 -14.93 -0.46
CA TYR A 2 -12.51 -16.18 0.26
C TYR A 2 -11.04 -16.38 0.66
N GLU A 3 -10.16 -15.48 0.26
CA GLU A 3 -8.78 -15.46 0.69
C GLU A 3 -8.69 -14.85 2.08
N VAL A 4 -8.63 -15.74 3.07
CA VAL A 4 -8.55 -15.39 4.51
C VAL A 4 -7.21 -15.80 5.12
N GLY A 5 -6.23 -16.19 4.30
CA GLY A 5 -4.98 -16.82 4.76
C GLY A 5 -5.13 -18.31 5.04
N ALA A 6 -4.02 -18.97 5.36
CA ALA A 6 -3.93 -20.41 5.59
C ALA A 6 -3.24 -20.72 6.91
N GLU A 7 -3.45 -21.95 7.41
CA GLU A 7 -2.82 -22.45 8.64
C GLU A 7 -2.96 -21.49 9.83
N SER A 8 -1.86 -21.15 10.51
CA SER A 8 -1.82 -20.20 11.62
C SER A 8 -2.19 -18.78 11.20
N GLY A 9 -2.05 -18.44 9.92
CA GLY A 9 -2.44 -17.16 9.32
C GLY A 9 -3.91 -17.08 8.89
N ARG A 10 -4.70 -18.13 9.11
CA ARG A 10 -6.12 -18.12 8.77
C ARG A 10 -6.87 -17.07 9.61
N TYR A 11 -7.67 -16.27 8.92
CA TYR A 11 -8.38 -15.07 9.40
C TYR A 11 -7.51 -13.84 9.70
N TYR A 12 -6.19 -13.92 9.50
CA TYR A 12 -5.26 -12.78 9.62
C TYR A 12 -5.02 -12.05 8.29
N CYS A 13 -5.60 -12.54 7.20
CA CYS A 13 -5.64 -11.83 5.92
C CYS A 13 -7.08 -11.39 5.66
N LEU A 14 -7.26 -10.10 5.36
CA LEU A 14 -8.56 -9.48 5.14
C LEU A 14 -8.52 -8.71 3.83
N ASN A 15 -9.43 -9.07 2.92
CA ASN A 15 -9.52 -8.48 1.59
C ASN A 15 -10.88 -7.78 1.42
N VAL A 16 -10.85 -6.53 0.92
CA VAL A 16 -12.03 -5.70 0.68
C VAL A 16 -12.15 -5.45 -0.83
N PRO A 17 -12.77 -6.37 -1.59
CA PRO A 17 -12.91 -6.20 -3.04
C PRO A 17 -13.91 -5.07 -3.32
N LEU A 18 -13.57 -4.17 -4.24
CA LEU A 18 -14.39 -3.06 -4.66
C LEU A 18 -14.54 -3.07 -6.18
N ARG A 19 -15.59 -2.41 -6.67
CA ARG A 19 -15.82 -2.17 -8.10
C ARG A 19 -15.38 -0.76 -8.49
N ASP A 20 -15.34 -0.52 -9.78
CA ASP A 20 -14.97 0.77 -10.36
C ASP A 20 -15.81 1.94 -9.82
N GLY A 21 -15.19 3.11 -9.82
CA GLY A 21 -15.84 4.39 -9.55
C GLY A 21 -16.21 4.62 -8.09
N ILE A 22 -15.63 3.90 -7.12
CA ILE A 22 -15.90 4.18 -5.71
C ILE A 22 -15.54 5.64 -5.38
N ASP A 23 -16.48 6.34 -4.75
CA ASP A 23 -16.33 7.73 -4.33
C ASP A 23 -15.84 7.86 -2.88
N ASP A 24 -15.41 9.07 -2.53
CA ASP A 24 -14.92 9.42 -1.19
C ASP A 24 -15.86 9.01 -0.06
N GLN A 25 -17.16 9.22 -0.25
CA GLN A 25 -18.15 8.96 0.79
C GLN A 25 -18.30 7.46 1.03
N SER A 26 -18.47 6.69 -0.04
CA SER A 26 -18.60 5.23 -0.03
C SER A 26 -17.35 4.57 0.54
N TYR A 27 -16.17 5.02 0.09
CA TYR A 27 -14.90 4.53 0.58
C TYR A 27 -14.76 4.79 2.08
N ARG A 28 -15.02 6.02 2.55
CA ARG A 28 -14.94 6.38 3.96
C ARG A 28 -15.91 5.58 4.84
N GLN A 29 -17.16 5.41 4.39
CA GLN A 29 -18.20 4.67 5.11
C GLN A 29 -17.88 3.18 5.26
N LEU A 30 -17.08 2.61 4.35
CA LEU A 30 -16.59 1.24 4.46
C LEU A 30 -15.28 1.16 5.26
N PHE A 31 -14.33 2.03 4.93
CA PHE A 31 -12.96 1.99 5.44
C PHE A 31 -12.89 2.21 6.95
N GLN A 32 -13.52 3.27 7.46
CA GLN A 32 -13.40 3.63 8.87
C GLN A 32 -13.94 2.53 9.80
N PRO A 33 -15.16 1.96 9.58
CA PRO A 33 -15.65 0.87 10.42
C PRO A 33 -14.80 -0.40 10.32
N VAL A 34 -14.25 -0.72 9.14
CA VAL A 34 -13.37 -1.89 8.95
C VAL A 34 -12.08 -1.74 9.74
N ILE A 35 -11.35 -0.63 9.55
CA ILE A 35 -10.11 -0.37 10.28
C ILE A 35 -10.34 -0.33 11.78
N LYS A 36 -11.43 0.31 12.23
CA LYS A 36 -11.78 0.32 13.65
C LYS A 36 -11.91 -1.10 14.20
N GLN A 37 -12.65 -1.99 13.53
CA GLN A 37 -12.77 -3.37 13.99
C GLN A 37 -11.45 -4.14 13.90
N VAL A 38 -10.64 -3.92 12.88
CA VAL A 38 -9.30 -4.52 12.79
C VAL A 38 -8.49 -4.16 14.03
N VAL A 39 -8.42 -2.87 14.40
CA VAL A 39 -7.71 -2.43 15.60
C VAL A 39 -8.31 -3.05 16.87
N ASP A 40 -9.64 -3.04 16.99
CA ASP A 40 -10.35 -3.55 18.19
C ASP A 40 -10.12 -5.07 18.39
N PHE A 41 -10.13 -5.89 17.33
CA PHE A 41 -9.95 -7.34 17.41
C PHE A 41 -8.49 -7.79 17.36
N TYR A 42 -7.70 -7.22 16.45
CA TYR A 42 -6.32 -7.63 16.22
C TYR A 42 -5.35 -7.00 17.23
N GLN A 43 -5.70 -5.86 17.84
CA GLN A 43 -4.88 -5.16 18.84
C GLN A 43 -3.40 -5.02 18.41
N PRO A 44 -3.12 -4.43 17.23
CA PRO A 44 -1.76 -4.30 16.72
C PRO A 44 -0.92 -3.41 17.63
N THR A 45 0.37 -3.69 17.77
CA THR A 45 1.33 -2.79 18.45
C THR A 45 2.00 -1.81 17.49
N CYS A 46 1.93 -2.07 16.18
CA CYS A 46 2.45 -1.24 15.10
C CYS A 46 1.53 -1.34 13.89
N ILE A 47 1.36 -0.24 13.15
CA ILE A 47 0.57 -0.18 11.92
C ILE A 47 1.47 0.34 10.80
N VAL A 48 1.55 -0.43 9.71
CA VAL A 48 2.17 0.00 8.45
C VAL A 48 1.05 0.32 7.48
N LEU A 49 1.10 1.51 6.88
CA LEU A 49 0.11 1.97 5.93
C LEU A 49 0.76 2.29 4.59
N GLN A 50 0.30 1.61 3.55
CA GLN A 50 0.66 1.92 2.17
C GLN A 50 -0.35 2.95 1.63
N CYS A 51 0.18 4.01 1.00
CA CYS A 51 -0.62 5.11 0.45
C CYS A 51 -0.46 5.17 -1.07
N GLY A 52 -0.90 4.12 -1.77
CA GLY A 52 -0.89 4.06 -3.24
C GLY A 52 -1.82 5.11 -3.85
N ALA A 53 -1.23 6.06 -4.59
CA ALA A 53 -1.97 7.16 -5.22
C ALA A 53 -2.76 6.74 -6.49
N ASP A 54 -2.62 5.50 -6.95
CA ASP A 54 -3.34 4.91 -8.08
C ASP A 54 -4.85 4.76 -7.83
N SER A 55 -5.28 4.83 -6.56
CA SER A 55 -6.69 4.90 -6.19
C SER A 55 -7.35 6.27 -6.39
N LEU A 56 -6.57 7.31 -6.71
CA LEU A 56 -7.10 8.62 -7.03
C LEU A 56 -7.89 8.59 -8.35
N GLY A 57 -8.90 9.45 -8.42
CA GLY A 57 -9.55 9.73 -9.70
C GLY A 57 -8.56 10.29 -10.72
N CYS A 58 -8.83 10.03 -11.99
CA CYS A 58 -7.97 10.40 -13.12
C CYS A 58 -6.58 9.73 -13.13
N ASP A 59 -6.36 8.69 -12.32
CA ASP A 59 -5.16 7.86 -12.46
C ASP A 59 -5.12 7.16 -13.83
N ARG A 60 -3.92 6.89 -14.33
CA ARG A 60 -3.72 6.29 -15.65
C ARG A 60 -4.13 4.82 -15.70
N LEU A 61 -4.02 4.10 -14.58
CA LEU A 61 -4.25 2.66 -14.46
C LEU A 61 -5.43 2.34 -13.52
N GLY A 62 -5.62 3.17 -12.50
CA GLY A 62 -6.69 3.05 -11.51
C GLY A 62 -8.07 3.35 -12.08
N CYS A 63 -9.06 2.64 -11.54
CA CYS A 63 -10.47 2.78 -11.92
C CYS A 63 -11.33 3.36 -10.79
N PHE A 64 -10.72 3.92 -9.75
CA PHE A 64 -11.43 4.53 -8.62
C PHE A 64 -11.68 6.02 -8.87
N ASN A 65 -12.49 6.62 -7.99
CA ASN A 65 -12.89 8.03 -8.11
C ASN A 65 -12.65 8.79 -6.81
N LEU A 66 -11.50 8.55 -6.16
CA LEU A 66 -11.16 9.22 -4.91
C LEU A 66 -10.54 10.59 -5.17
N SER A 67 -10.96 11.59 -4.40
CA SER A 67 -10.25 12.85 -4.32
C SER A 67 -8.98 12.71 -3.50
N ILE A 68 -8.06 13.66 -3.64
CA ILE A 68 -6.85 13.76 -2.80
C ILE A 68 -7.23 13.79 -1.29
N ARG A 69 -8.36 14.42 -0.95
CA ARG A 69 -8.88 14.47 0.43
C ARG A 69 -9.54 13.15 0.86
N GLY A 70 -10.23 12.49 -0.06
CA GLY A 70 -10.83 11.18 0.17
C GLY A 70 -9.76 10.11 0.36
N HIS A 71 -8.72 10.12 -0.45
CA HIS A 71 -7.57 9.23 -0.33
C HIS A 71 -6.78 9.49 0.96
N GLY A 72 -6.70 10.75 1.39
CA GLY A 72 -6.13 11.18 2.67
C GLY A 72 -6.91 10.73 3.93
N CYS A 73 -7.51 9.54 3.95
CA CYS A 73 -8.18 8.94 5.12
C CYS A 73 -7.24 8.68 6.33
N LEU A 74 -5.99 9.12 6.24
CA LEU A 74 -4.93 9.06 7.24
C LEU A 74 -5.32 9.68 8.59
N ASP A 75 -6.13 10.74 8.59
CA ASP A 75 -6.60 11.40 9.81
C ASP A 75 -7.32 10.42 10.75
N HIS A 76 -7.92 9.34 10.21
CA HIS A 76 -8.58 8.32 11.03
C HIS A 76 -7.59 7.43 11.78
N PHE A 77 -6.47 7.04 11.15
CA PHE A 77 -5.47 6.18 11.80
C PHE A 77 -4.80 6.85 12.99
N GLN A 78 -4.56 8.16 12.93
CA GLN A 78 -3.99 8.91 14.05
C GLN A 78 -4.86 8.81 15.32
N SER A 79 -6.18 8.65 15.17
CA SER A 79 -7.11 8.54 16.30
C SER A 79 -7.24 7.12 16.89
N VAL A 80 -6.85 6.08 16.14
CA VAL A 80 -7.02 4.67 16.53
C VAL A 80 -5.70 3.93 16.74
N ALA A 81 -4.57 4.53 16.36
CA ALA A 81 -3.26 3.91 16.53
C ALA A 81 -2.86 3.87 18.02
N PRO A 82 -2.39 2.73 18.54
CA PRO A 82 -1.82 2.66 19.87
C PRO A 82 -0.49 3.43 19.92
N PRO A 83 -0.19 4.12 21.03
CA PRO A 83 1.07 4.84 21.18
C PRO A 83 2.21 3.83 21.45
N VAL A 84 2.97 3.43 20.44
CA VAL A 84 4.18 2.59 20.65
C VAL A 84 5.34 3.06 19.78
N GLY A 85 6.48 3.32 20.43
CA GLY A 85 7.69 3.92 19.86
C GLY A 85 8.41 3.01 18.87
N GLY A 86 8.12 3.18 17.59
CA GLY A 86 8.86 2.57 16.49
C GLY A 86 8.48 3.25 15.19
N THR A 87 9.31 4.19 14.77
CA THR A 87 9.37 4.86 13.44
C THR A 87 8.04 5.07 12.71
N HIS A 88 7.53 6.29 12.83
CA HIS A 88 6.62 6.86 11.83
C HIS A 88 7.39 7.00 10.51
N TYR A 89 7.37 6.00 9.63
CA TYR A 89 7.66 6.23 8.21
C TYR A 89 6.36 6.65 7.54
N ILE A 90 5.84 7.81 7.93
CA ILE A 90 5.03 8.61 7.03
C ILE A 90 6.07 9.40 6.24
N PRO A 91 6.44 9.01 5.01
CA PRO A 91 7.21 9.92 4.17
C PRO A 91 6.45 11.25 4.15
N PRO A 92 7.11 12.40 4.36
CA PRO A 92 6.46 13.72 4.45
C PRO A 92 5.68 14.14 3.20
N PHE A 93 5.60 13.28 2.19
CA PHE A 93 4.88 13.50 0.94
C PHE A 93 3.36 13.45 1.05
N ILE A 94 2.78 12.82 2.09
CA ILE A 94 1.32 12.64 2.15
C ILE A 94 0.81 12.96 3.57
N ASN A 95 1.06 14.18 4.03
CA ASN A 95 0.21 14.81 5.04
C ASN A 95 -0.57 15.95 4.36
N LEU A 96 -1.65 15.57 3.68
CA LEU A 96 -2.55 16.49 2.97
C LEU A 96 -3.57 17.15 3.91
N SER A 97 -3.48 16.94 5.23
CA SER A 97 -4.34 17.56 6.24
C SER A 97 -3.77 18.87 6.83
N GLY A 98 -2.74 19.45 6.20
CA GLY A 98 -2.56 20.90 6.24
C GLY A 98 -1.46 21.46 7.14
N LEU A 99 -0.38 20.72 7.41
CA LEU A 99 0.83 21.35 7.99
C LEU A 99 2.12 20.61 7.63
N THR A 100 2.45 20.49 6.35
CA THR A 100 3.83 20.49 5.89
C THR A 100 3.82 21.21 4.56
N LEU A 101 4.44 22.39 4.54
CA LEU A 101 4.63 23.17 3.34
C LEU A 101 5.44 22.31 2.37
N LEU A 102 4.78 21.63 1.43
CA LEU A 102 5.44 21.05 0.28
C LEU A 102 5.95 22.26 -0.52
N VAL A 103 7.15 22.73 -0.20
CA VAL A 103 7.86 23.73 -1.00
C VAL A 103 8.26 23.00 -2.26
N LEU A 104 7.31 22.91 -3.20
CA LEU A 104 7.59 22.41 -4.53
C LEU A 104 8.67 23.32 -5.13
N PRO A 105 9.78 22.76 -5.63
CA PRO A 105 10.77 23.55 -6.35
C PRO A 105 10.07 24.34 -7.45
N ALA A 106 10.44 25.61 -7.62
CA ALA A 106 9.80 26.51 -8.60
C ALA A 106 9.78 25.91 -10.02
N GLU A 107 10.74 25.04 -10.33
CA GLU A 107 10.90 24.32 -11.59
C GLU A 107 9.71 23.39 -11.92
N TYR A 108 8.96 22.92 -10.93
CA TYR A 108 7.80 22.04 -11.14
C TYR A 108 6.45 22.75 -11.00
N PHE A 109 6.44 24.05 -10.75
CA PHE A 109 5.21 24.81 -10.51
C PHE A 109 4.27 24.78 -11.73
N GLU A 110 4.82 24.79 -12.94
CA GLU A 110 4.04 24.76 -14.19
C GLU A 110 3.25 23.45 -14.37
N TYR A 111 3.65 22.34 -13.75
CA TYR A 111 2.91 21.07 -13.81
C TYR A 111 1.54 21.14 -13.12
N PHE A 112 1.32 22.13 -12.26
CA PHE A 112 0.05 22.34 -11.56
C PHE A 112 -0.90 23.28 -12.32
N ALA A 113 -0.52 23.77 -13.50
CA ALA A 113 -1.41 24.53 -14.35
C ALA A 113 -2.63 23.68 -14.78
N PRO A 114 -3.82 24.28 -14.98
CA PRO A 114 -4.10 25.71 -14.91
C PRO A 114 -4.44 26.23 -13.51
N ASP A 115 -4.78 25.34 -12.58
CA ASP A 115 -5.42 25.73 -11.30
C ASP A 115 -4.41 26.04 -10.19
N PHE A 116 -3.15 25.63 -10.34
CA PHE A 116 -2.04 25.85 -9.40
C PHE A 116 -2.40 25.53 -7.93
N THR A 117 -3.17 24.45 -7.74
CA THR A 117 -3.70 24.01 -6.46
C THR A 117 -3.18 22.62 -6.10
N LEU A 118 -3.03 22.36 -4.80
CA LEU A 118 -2.71 21.03 -4.28
C LEU A 118 -3.90 20.07 -4.29
N HIS A 119 -5.12 20.60 -4.44
CA HIS A 119 -6.34 19.81 -4.54
C HIS A 119 -7.07 20.13 -5.84
N PRO A 120 -6.53 19.73 -6.99
CA PRO A 120 -7.28 19.80 -8.24
C PRO A 120 -8.52 18.91 -8.16
N ASP A 121 -9.53 19.23 -8.97
CA ASP A 121 -10.68 18.35 -9.13
C ASP A 121 -10.27 17.12 -9.95
N VAL A 122 -10.04 16.02 -9.23
CA VAL A 122 -9.71 14.72 -9.82
C VAL A 122 -10.95 13.84 -10.01
N SER A 123 -12.15 14.40 -9.84
CA SER A 123 -13.38 13.63 -10.03
C SER A 123 -13.55 13.25 -11.50
N THR A 124 -13.59 11.94 -11.73
CA THR A 124 -13.93 11.35 -13.01
C THR A 124 -15.44 11.27 -13.18
N ARG A 125 -15.91 11.27 -14.44
CA ARG A 125 -17.32 10.99 -14.77
C ARG A 125 -17.65 9.49 -14.74
N ILE A 126 -16.84 8.69 -14.04
CA ILE A 126 -17.06 7.25 -13.90
C ILE A 126 -18.25 7.05 -12.95
N GLU A 127 -19.20 6.22 -13.35
CA GLU A 127 -20.33 5.84 -12.51
C GLU A 127 -19.86 4.92 -11.38
N ASN A 128 -20.28 5.21 -10.15
CA ASN A 128 -19.96 4.38 -8.99
C ASN A 128 -20.74 3.06 -9.06
N GLN A 129 -20.04 1.96 -9.35
CA GLN A 129 -20.64 0.62 -9.47
C GLN A 129 -20.80 -0.08 -8.11
N ASN A 130 -20.45 0.59 -7.01
CA ASN A 130 -20.53 0.07 -5.65
C ASN A 130 -21.85 0.48 -5.01
N SER A 131 -22.90 -0.29 -5.28
CA SER A 131 -24.19 -0.06 -4.63
C SER A 131 -24.06 -0.18 -3.10
N ARG A 132 -24.87 0.57 -2.36
CA ARG A 132 -24.89 0.50 -0.89
C ARG A 132 -25.09 -0.93 -0.39
N GLN A 133 -25.93 -1.72 -1.05
CA GLN A 133 -26.18 -3.12 -0.70
C GLN A 133 -24.91 -3.97 -0.84
N TYR A 134 -24.14 -3.76 -1.90
CA TYR A 134 -22.88 -4.45 -2.15
C TYR A 134 -21.84 -4.11 -1.08
N LEU A 135 -21.66 -2.82 -0.76
CA LEU A 135 -20.72 -2.38 0.28
C LEU A 135 -21.10 -2.91 1.66
N GLU A 136 -22.39 -2.93 1.99
CA GLU A 136 -22.89 -3.49 3.25
C GLU A 136 -22.65 -4.99 3.34
N GLN A 137 -22.84 -5.73 2.25
CA GLN A 137 -22.51 -7.15 2.18
C GLN A 137 -21.02 -7.38 2.43
N ILE A 138 -20.14 -6.57 1.81
CA ILE A 138 -18.70 -6.66 2.04
C ILE A 138 -18.36 -6.42 3.50
N ARG A 139 -18.89 -5.33 4.07
CA ARG A 139 -18.65 -4.98 5.47
C ARG A 139 -19.06 -6.11 6.41
N GLN A 140 -20.22 -6.70 6.16
CA GLN A 140 -20.73 -7.80 6.99
C GLN A 140 -19.80 -9.02 6.94
N THR A 141 -19.38 -9.45 5.74
CA THR A 141 -18.44 -10.57 5.60
C THR A 141 -17.09 -10.29 6.25
N VAL A 142 -16.58 -9.07 6.11
CA VAL A 142 -15.34 -8.64 6.79
C VAL A 142 -15.49 -8.74 8.32
N PHE A 143 -16.60 -8.25 8.87
CA PHE A 143 -16.85 -8.32 10.32
C PHE A 143 -17.03 -9.74 10.82
N GLU A 144 -17.62 -10.64 10.03
CA GLU A 144 -17.71 -12.05 10.35
C GLU A 144 -16.33 -12.71 10.39
N ASN A 145 -15.47 -12.42 9.41
CA ASN A 145 -14.10 -12.91 9.40
C ASN A 145 -13.30 -12.42 10.61
N LEU A 146 -13.44 -11.14 10.98
CA LEU A 146 -12.76 -10.57 12.16
C LEU A 146 -13.20 -11.23 13.47
N LYS A 147 -14.47 -11.61 13.60
CA LYS A 147 -14.97 -12.33 14.78
C LYS A 147 -14.36 -13.74 14.94
N MET A 148 -13.79 -14.30 13.87
CA MET A 148 -13.12 -15.61 13.92
C MET A 148 -11.68 -15.51 14.45
N LEU A 149 -11.16 -14.30 14.65
CA LEU A 149 -9.88 -14.09 15.33
C LEU A 149 -10.04 -14.47 16.80
N ASN A 150 -9.33 -15.52 17.22
CA ASN A 150 -9.37 -15.95 18.61
C ASN A 150 -8.63 -14.97 19.53
N HIS A 151 -7.49 -14.41 19.09
CA HIS A 151 -6.63 -13.51 19.88
C HIS A 151 -5.69 -12.70 18.97
N ALA A 152 -5.07 -11.64 19.48
CA ALA A 152 -3.89 -11.03 18.87
C ALA A 152 -2.67 -11.97 19.03
N PRO A 153 -2.09 -12.52 17.95
CA PRO A 153 -0.89 -13.33 18.03
C PRO A 153 0.25 -12.39 18.42
N SER A 154 0.66 -12.44 19.68
CA SER A 154 1.78 -11.65 20.16
C SER A 154 3.03 -12.53 20.20
N VAL A 155 4.06 -12.09 19.49
CA VAL A 155 5.43 -12.53 19.74
C VAL A 155 6.04 -11.51 20.69
N GLN A 156 6.59 -11.95 21.83
CA GLN A 156 7.29 -11.03 22.72
C GLN A 156 8.42 -10.34 21.96
N ILE A 157 8.46 -9.00 22.04
CA ILE A 157 9.63 -8.24 21.59
C ILE A 157 10.80 -8.68 22.47
N HIS A 158 11.81 -9.29 21.86
CA HIS A 158 13.04 -9.66 22.53
C HIS A 158 14.13 -8.65 22.14
N ASP A 159 14.89 -8.16 23.11
CA ASP A 159 16.08 -7.37 22.83
C ASP A 159 17.04 -8.23 22.02
N VAL A 160 17.36 -7.80 20.79
CA VAL A 160 18.38 -8.44 19.97
C VAL A 160 19.73 -7.91 20.46
N PRO A 161 20.64 -8.77 20.95
CA PRO A 161 21.98 -8.34 21.36
C PRO A 161 22.67 -7.60 20.21
N SER A 162 23.37 -6.50 20.51
CA SER A 162 24.05 -5.69 19.50
C SER A 162 25.03 -6.48 18.62
N ASP A 163 25.53 -7.62 19.09
CA ASP A 163 26.42 -8.52 18.36
C ASP A 163 25.72 -9.40 17.30
N MET A 164 24.38 -9.54 17.33
CA MET A 164 23.65 -10.37 16.36
C MET A 164 23.36 -9.64 15.04
N LEU A 165 23.45 -8.30 15.06
CA LEU A 165 23.50 -7.43 13.89
C LEU A 165 24.94 -6.93 13.74
N SER A 166 25.88 -7.85 13.55
CA SER A 166 27.17 -7.48 13.01
C SER A 166 26.92 -6.90 11.61
N TYR A 167 26.85 -5.58 11.53
CA TYR A 167 27.22 -4.84 10.33
C TYR A 167 28.73 -5.04 10.13
N GLU A 168 29.17 -6.28 9.94
CA GLU A 168 30.30 -6.51 9.04
C GLU A 168 29.77 -6.07 7.69
N ARG A 169 29.89 -4.77 7.45
CA ARG A 169 29.89 -4.19 6.13
C ARG A 169 31.02 -4.93 5.41
N ASN A 170 30.71 -6.07 4.80
CA ASN A 170 31.41 -6.44 3.59
C ASN A 170 31.35 -5.18 2.75
N ASP A 171 32.50 -4.71 2.28
CA ASP A 171 32.64 -3.55 1.41
C ASP A 171 31.94 -3.84 0.07
N GLU A 172 30.64 -4.08 0.13
CA GLU A 172 29.72 -4.11 -0.98
C GLU A 172 29.68 -2.66 -1.48
N PRO A 173 30.08 -2.42 -2.73
CA PRO A 173 30.07 -1.08 -3.30
C PRO A 173 28.64 -0.52 -3.22
N ASP A 174 28.54 0.78 -2.95
CA ASP A 174 27.26 1.48 -2.88
C ASP A 174 26.48 1.23 -4.19
N PRO A 175 25.27 0.64 -4.16
CA PRO A 175 24.49 0.38 -5.37
C PRO A 175 24.12 1.67 -6.13
N ASP A 176 24.24 2.85 -5.51
CA ASP A 176 24.05 4.15 -6.16
C ASP A 176 25.35 4.78 -6.69
N GLU A 177 26.53 4.20 -6.42
CA GLU A 177 27.79 4.61 -7.06
C GLU A 177 27.84 4.09 -8.51
N ARG A 178 27.53 4.99 -9.45
CA ARG A 178 27.72 4.72 -10.88
C ARG A 178 29.22 4.77 -11.22
N GLY A 179 29.86 3.60 -11.29
CA GLY A 179 31.17 3.44 -11.92
C GLY A 179 31.16 3.83 -13.41
N GLY A 180 32.34 4.02 -13.99
CA GLY A 180 32.49 4.33 -15.42
C GLY A 180 31.84 3.26 -16.31
N GLU A 181 31.26 3.70 -17.43
CA GLU A 181 30.32 2.98 -18.32
C GLU A 181 30.80 1.62 -18.88
N GLU A 182 32.00 1.16 -18.59
CA GLU A 182 32.61 -0.02 -19.22
C GLU A 182 32.46 -1.33 -18.41
N ASN A 183 31.93 -1.31 -17.18
CA ASN A 183 31.78 -2.49 -16.32
C ASN A 183 30.37 -2.68 -15.73
N TYR A 184 29.32 -2.49 -16.53
CA TYR A 184 27.97 -2.91 -16.14
C TYR A 184 27.85 -4.43 -16.23
N THR A 185 28.14 -5.15 -15.13
CA THR A 185 27.62 -6.51 -14.95
C THR A 185 26.32 -6.40 -14.16
N ARG A 186 25.21 -6.69 -14.81
CA ARG A 186 23.89 -6.71 -14.18
C ARG A 186 23.91 -7.76 -13.04
N PRO A 187 23.51 -7.41 -11.81
CA PRO A 187 23.35 -8.41 -10.76
C PRO A 187 22.23 -9.36 -11.16
N GLU A 188 22.56 -10.62 -11.48
CA GLU A 188 21.58 -11.64 -11.83
C GLU A 188 21.05 -12.31 -10.56
N ALA A 189 19.72 -12.40 -10.45
CA ALA A 189 19.10 -13.08 -9.33
C ALA A 189 19.24 -14.61 -9.51
N ALA A 190 19.43 -15.36 -8.42
CA ALA A 190 19.62 -16.82 -8.47
C ALA A 190 18.43 -17.62 -9.06
N ASN A 191 17.31 -16.95 -9.33
CA ASN A 191 16.09 -17.47 -9.95
C ASN A 191 15.78 -16.83 -11.32
N GLU A 192 16.74 -16.13 -11.93
CA GLU A 192 16.60 -15.55 -13.26
C GLU A 192 16.79 -16.66 -14.31
N PHE A 193 15.74 -16.89 -15.11
CA PHE A 193 15.69 -17.92 -16.16
C PHE A 193 15.92 -17.34 -17.56
N TYR A 194 16.32 -16.07 -17.63
CA TYR A 194 16.47 -15.34 -18.87
C TYR A 194 17.95 -15.39 -19.31
N ASP A 195 18.25 -16.18 -20.34
CA ASP A 195 19.62 -16.40 -20.82
C ASP A 195 20.09 -15.35 -21.86
N GLY A 196 19.30 -14.29 -22.08
CA GLY A 196 19.69 -13.08 -22.84
C GLY A 196 18.80 -12.70 -24.03
N ASP A 197 19.20 -11.66 -24.78
CA ASP A 197 18.41 -11.07 -25.89
C ASP A 197 18.19 -12.01 -27.11
N HIS A 198 18.78 -13.20 -27.09
CA HIS A 198 18.60 -14.26 -28.10
C HIS A 198 17.85 -15.48 -27.57
N ASP A 199 17.26 -15.37 -26.38
CA ASP A 199 16.39 -16.39 -25.80
C ASP A 199 15.09 -16.46 -26.61
N ASN A 200 15.11 -17.36 -27.60
CA ASN A 200 13.97 -17.68 -28.44
C ASN A 200 13.56 -19.10 -28.05
N ASP A 201 12.66 -19.17 -27.07
CA ASP A 201 11.93 -20.39 -26.71
C ASP A 201 11.29 -20.96 -27.96
N LYS A 202 11.95 -21.93 -28.58
CA LYS A 202 11.40 -22.67 -29.71
C LYS A 202 10.21 -23.46 -29.20
N GLU A 203 9.08 -23.26 -29.86
CA GLU A 203 7.90 -24.12 -29.81
C GLU A 203 8.32 -25.58 -29.62
N SER A 204 7.93 -26.17 -28.48
CA SER A 204 8.09 -27.59 -28.26
C SER A 204 7.13 -28.31 -29.21
N ASP A 205 7.66 -28.87 -30.29
CA ASP A 205 7.00 -29.89 -31.09
C ASP A 205 6.59 -31.04 -30.17
N VAL A 206 5.30 -31.11 -29.85
CA VAL A 206 4.69 -32.26 -29.19
C VAL A 206 4.39 -33.28 -30.28
N GLU A 207 5.28 -34.26 -30.47
CA GLU A 207 4.94 -35.49 -31.19
C GLU A 207 3.94 -36.31 -30.35
N ILE A 208 2.73 -36.50 -30.90
CA ILE A 208 1.83 -37.63 -30.60
C ILE A 208 1.53 -38.34 -31.92
#